data_AF-A0A5E4E2P1-F1
#
_entry.id   AF-A0A5E4E2P1-F1
#
_cell.length_a   1.000
_cell.length_b   1.000
_cell.length_c   1.000
_cell.angle_alpha   90.00
_cell.angle_beta   90.00
_cell.angle_gamma   90.00
#
_symmetry.space_group_name_H-M   'P 1'
#
loop_
_entity.id
_entity.type
_entity.pdbx_description
1 polymer ?
#
loop_
_entity_poly.entity_id
_entity_poly.type
_entity_poly.pdbx_seq_one_letter_code
_entity_poly.pdbx_strand_id
1 'polypeptide(L)'
;MGLGVGTSYQLCLSLQRIGLSWWAIAWGGNSISIAMERFPEKISVAVFATAMMPGPTLSYLTIVKEVGSRFEIKDSEYRYDKGPNNPPTSAIFGPQRMTSVLYQLSPPEDLALALSSLRYFPLFDEEIKLTKEKYGLVRRVYIVCDQDLTIGEDVQRWMIKENPPHEVKVINDSDHMPMFSKPQEFFSILQEISEKYS
;
A
#
# COMPACT_ATOMS: atom_id res chain seq x y z
N MET A 1 33.88 -4.63 -11.33
CA MET A 1 33.24 -3.34 -11.04
C MET A 1 31.76 -3.62 -10.82
N GLY A 2 31.35 -3.71 -9.55
CA GLY A 2 29.96 -3.97 -9.16
C GLY A 2 29.30 -2.69 -8.70
N LEU A 3 28.20 -2.31 -9.36
CA LEU A 3 27.26 -1.28 -8.93
C LEU A 3 25.88 -1.74 -9.40
N GLY A 4 25.08 -2.30 -8.51
CA GLY A 4 23.76 -2.84 -8.88
C GLY A 4 22.84 -3.22 -7.71
N VAL A 5 23.10 -2.72 -6.50
CA VAL A 5 22.26 -2.97 -5.31
C VAL A 5 21.97 -1.67 -4.53
N GLY A 6 22.39 -0.52 -5.06
CA GLY A 6 22.43 0.74 -4.32
C GLY A 6 21.19 1.62 -4.43
N THR A 7 20.44 1.58 -5.54
CA THR A 7 19.47 2.64 -5.87
C THR A 7 18.23 2.64 -4.98
N SER A 8 17.68 1.47 -4.65
CA SER A 8 16.46 1.36 -3.82
C SER A 8 16.72 1.72 -2.35
N TYR A 9 17.90 1.36 -1.82
CA TYR A 9 18.33 1.73 -0.46
C TYR A 9 18.77 3.20 -0.37
N GLN A 10 19.43 3.75 -1.41
CA GLN A 10 19.78 5.18 -1.45
C GLN A 10 18.52 6.07 -1.53
N LEU A 11 17.45 5.61 -2.19
CA LEU A 11 16.18 6.34 -2.25
C LEU A 11 15.53 6.44 -0.86
N CYS A 12 15.50 5.33 -0.12
CA CYS A 12 14.96 5.27 1.24
C CYS A 12 15.79 6.10 2.24
N LEU A 13 17.12 6.12 2.10
CA LEU A 13 18.05 6.84 3.00
C LEU A 13 18.21 8.33 2.67
N SER A 14 18.05 8.75 1.41
CA SER A 14 18.16 10.17 1.02
C SER A 14 16.94 10.99 1.44
N LEU A 15 15.79 10.35 1.63
CA LEU A 15 14.50 11.01 1.90
C LEU A 15 14.20 11.21 3.39
N GLN A 16 15.04 10.74 4.31
CA GLN A 16 14.95 11.08 5.74
C GLN A 16 15.36 12.53 6.08
N ARG A 17 15.79 13.33 5.09
CA ARG A 17 16.35 14.68 5.31
C ARG A 17 15.39 15.86 5.09
N ILE A 18 14.14 15.65 4.68
CA ILE A 18 13.19 16.74 4.41
C ILE A 18 11.84 16.33 5.00
N GLY A 19 11.29 17.15 5.90
CA GLY A 19 10.00 17.02 6.61
C GLY A 19 9.17 15.74 6.37
N LEU A 20 9.03 14.91 7.42
CA LEU A 20 8.36 13.60 7.48
C LEU A 20 7.20 13.41 6.48
N SER A 21 7.53 12.85 5.31
CA SER A 21 6.57 12.30 4.34
C SER A 21 6.50 10.79 4.54
N TRP A 22 5.28 10.24 4.70
CA TRP A 22 5.06 8.81 4.87
C TRP A 22 4.35 8.26 3.62
N TRP A 23 4.95 7.24 3.00
CA TRP A 23 4.35 6.49 1.89
C TRP A 23 4.07 5.05 2.30
N ALA A 24 2.96 4.51 1.80
CA ALA A 24 2.56 3.14 2.07
C ALA A 24 2.02 2.47 0.80
N ILE A 25 2.43 1.22 0.59
CA ILE A 25 1.88 0.36 -0.46
C ILE A 25 1.05 -0.74 0.19
N ALA A 26 -0.07 -1.10 -0.46
CA ALA A 26 -0.93 -2.21 -0.05
C ALA A 26 -1.45 -2.09 1.41
N TRP A 27 -1.06 -3.04 2.26
CA TRP A 27 -1.36 -3.11 3.70
C TRP A 27 -0.72 -1.99 4.51
N GLY A 28 0.31 -1.33 3.98
CA GLY A 28 0.93 -0.17 4.62
C GLY A 28 -0.06 0.98 4.84
N GLY A 29 -1.13 1.05 4.04
CA GLY A 29 -2.18 2.06 4.17
C GLY A 29 -2.82 2.12 5.56
N ASN A 30 -2.93 0.96 6.22
CA ASN A 30 -3.43 0.86 7.59
C ASN A 30 -2.48 1.54 8.59
N SER A 31 -1.19 1.24 8.48
CA SER A 31 -0.16 1.77 9.37
C SER A 31 -0.07 3.29 9.28
N ILE A 32 -0.10 3.84 8.05
CA ILE A 32 -0.08 5.30 7.88
C ILE A 32 -1.39 5.95 8.37
N SER A 33 -2.54 5.30 8.21
CA SER A 33 -3.81 5.81 8.74
C SER A 33 -3.79 5.90 10.26
N ILE A 34 -3.21 4.89 10.93
CA ILE A 34 -3.01 4.92 12.39
C ILE A 34 -2.00 6.02 12.79
N ALA A 35 -0.93 6.20 12.01
CA ALA A 35 0.03 7.28 12.26
C ALA A 35 -0.61 8.66 12.14
N MET A 36 -1.45 8.88 11.11
CA MET A 36 -2.23 10.09 10.92
C MET A 36 -3.22 10.35 12.07
N GLU A 37 -3.85 9.31 12.61
CA GLU A 37 -4.74 9.46 13.76
C GLU A 37 -3.96 9.81 15.04
N ARG A 38 -2.74 9.30 15.21
CA ARG A 38 -1.93 9.50 16.43
C ARG A 38 -1.13 10.79 16.43
N PHE A 39 -0.60 11.20 15.28
CA PHE A 39 0.34 12.32 15.14
C PHE A 39 0.02 13.18 13.91
N PRO A 40 -1.23 13.66 13.75
CA PRO A 40 -1.64 14.43 12.57
C PRO A 40 -0.77 15.68 12.34
N GLU A 41 -0.28 16.30 13.40
CA GLU A 41 0.55 17.51 13.37
C GLU A 41 1.98 17.28 12.84
N LYS A 42 2.42 16.02 12.75
CA LYS A 42 3.78 15.66 12.32
C LYS A 42 3.85 15.19 10.87
N ILE A 43 2.72 15.12 10.18
CA ILE A 43 2.62 14.57 8.83
C ILE A 43 2.11 15.67 7.91
N SER A 44 2.97 16.14 7.01
CA SER A 44 2.59 17.16 6.02
C SER A 44 1.61 16.58 5.00
N VAL A 45 1.92 15.39 4.48
CA VAL A 45 1.12 14.66 3.51
C VAL A 45 1.30 13.15 3.68
N ALA A 46 0.20 12.42 3.54
CA ALA A 46 0.18 10.95 3.48
C ALA A 46 -0.13 10.49 2.05
N VAL A 47 0.68 9.56 1.55
CA VAL A 47 0.54 9.02 0.18
C VAL A 47 0.14 7.56 0.24
N PHE A 48 -1.01 7.25 -0.37
CA PHE A 48 -1.55 5.91 -0.51
C PHE A 48 -1.35 5.46 -1.96
N ALA A 49 -0.42 4.54 -2.23
CA ALA A 49 -0.22 3.98 -3.57
C ALA A 49 -0.72 2.54 -3.58
N THR A 50 -1.71 2.25 -4.43
CA THR A 50 -2.36 0.92 -4.51
C THR A 50 -2.68 0.33 -3.12
N ALA A 51 -3.07 1.20 -2.18
CA ALA A 51 -3.18 0.87 -0.77
C ALA A 51 -4.63 0.94 -0.29
N MET A 52 -4.93 0.19 0.77
CA MET A 52 -6.19 0.35 1.48
C MET A 52 -6.20 1.71 2.18
N MET A 53 -7.27 2.49 1.97
CA MET A 53 -7.42 3.84 2.55
C MET A 53 -8.70 3.91 3.40
N PRO A 54 -8.72 3.30 4.60
CA PRO A 54 -9.84 3.44 5.52
C PRO A 54 -10.05 4.90 5.90
N GLY A 55 -11.27 5.25 6.31
CA GLY A 55 -11.62 6.60 6.71
C GLY A 55 -12.58 6.61 7.90
N PRO A 56 -12.94 7.80 8.40
CA PRO A 56 -13.85 7.91 9.55
C PRO A 56 -15.23 7.28 9.32
N THR A 57 -15.65 7.18 8.06
CA THR A 57 -16.92 6.55 7.63
C THR A 57 -16.72 5.24 6.88
N LEU A 58 -15.56 5.05 6.25
CA LEU A 58 -15.22 3.85 5.48
C LEU A 58 -14.42 2.89 6.35
N SER A 59 -15.10 1.85 6.84
CA SER A 59 -14.52 0.82 7.71
C SER A 59 -13.39 0.04 7.01
N TYR A 60 -12.31 -0.19 7.77
CA TYR A 60 -11.19 -1.04 7.34
C TYR A 60 -11.67 -2.46 7.03
N LEU A 61 -12.51 -3.04 7.89
CA LEU A 61 -13.04 -4.39 7.68
C LEU A 61 -13.91 -4.48 6.42
N THR A 62 -14.61 -3.40 6.06
CA THR A 62 -15.37 -3.32 4.81
C THR A 62 -14.44 -3.35 3.60
N ILE A 63 -13.33 -2.60 3.62
CA ILE A 63 -12.33 -2.63 2.56
C ILE A 63 -11.69 -4.03 2.44
N VAL A 64 -11.29 -4.64 3.57
CA VAL A 64 -10.71 -5.99 3.58
C VAL A 64 -11.67 -7.01 2.98
N LYS A 65 -12.97 -6.90 3.27
CA LYS A 65 -13.97 -7.80 2.69
C LYS A 65 -14.09 -7.60 1.18
N GLU A 66 -14.14 -6.36 0.71
CA GLU A 66 -14.25 -6.03 -0.71
C GLU A 66 -13.03 -6.54 -1.50
N VAL A 67 -11.83 -6.18 -1.06
CA VAL A 67 -10.56 -6.67 -1.64
C VAL A 67 -10.45 -8.18 -1.53
N GLY A 68 -10.77 -8.73 -0.36
CA GLY A 68 -10.73 -10.16 -0.05
C GLY A 68 -11.62 -11.02 -0.94
N SER A 69 -12.82 -10.53 -1.24
CA SER A 69 -13.83 -11.24 -2.05
C SER A 69 -13.41 -11.48 -3.50
N ARG A 70 -12.44 -10.68 -3.99
CA ARG A 70 -11.97 -10.70 -5.37
C ARG A 70 -10.76 -11.60 -5.58
N PHE A 71 -10.25 -12.20 -4.51
CA PHE A 71 -9.13 -13.13 -4.58
C PHE A 71 -9.57 -14.53 -4.99
N GLU A 72 -9.36 -14.86 -6.26
CA GLU A 72 -9.61 -16.21 -6.79
C GLU A 72 -8.45 -17.17 -6.49
N ILE A 73 -7.21 -16.68 -6.48
CA ILE A 73 -6.00 -17.48 -6.24
C ILE A 73 -5.85 -17.78 -4.74
N LYS A 74 -5.92 -19.06 -4.38
CA LYS A 74 -5.86 -19.59 -3.00
C LYS A 74 -4.59 -20.41 -2.73
N ASP A 75 -3.43 -19.85 -3.08
CA ASP A 75 -2.11 -20.45 -2.83
C ASP A 75 -1.39 -19.86 -1.60
N SER A 76 -2.01 -18.88 -0.93
CA SER A 76 -1.47 -18.26 0.28
C SER A 76 -1.60 -19.20 1.48
N GLU A 77 -0.58 -19.25 2.32
CA GLU A 77 -0.60 -20.03 3.56
C GLU A 77 -1.02 -19.15 4.73
N TYR A 78 -1.72 -19.74 5.69
CA TYR A 78 -2.24 -19.08 6.87
C TYR A 78 -1.77 -19.78 8.14
N ARG A 79 -1.44 -19.00 9.17
CA ARG A 79 -1.17 -19.49 10.52
C ARG A 79 -2.33 -19.21 11.44
N TYR A 80 -2.50 -20.09 12.42
CA TYR A 80 -3.58 -20.08 13.40
C TYR A 80 -3.00 -20.16 14.81
N ASP A 81 -2.18 -19.17 15.18
CA ASP A 81 -1.42 -19.20 16.43
C ASP A 81 -2.32 -19.15 17.68
N LYS A 82 -3.57 -18.66 17.52
CA LYS A 82 -4.62 -18.69 18.54
C LYS A 82 -5.40 -20.02 18.57
N GLY A 83 -4.99 -21.03 17.80
CA GLY A 83 -5.66 -22.33 17.66
C GLY A 83 -6.54 -22.43 16.41
N PRO A 84 -6.82 -23.66 15.93
CA PRO A 84 -7.43 -23.92 14.61
C PRO A 84 -8.89 -23.48 14.48
N ASN A 85 -9.59 -23.26 15.60
CA ASN A 85 -10.98 -22.79 15.61
C ASN A 85 -11.10 -21.26 15.63
N ASN A 86 -9.97 -20.53 15.64
CA ASN A 86 -9.93 -19.08 15.59
C ASN A 86 -9.59 -18.60 14.17
N PRO A 87 -9.85 -17.32 13.83
CA PRO A 87 -9.38 -16.73 12.58
C PRO A 87 -7.85 -16.83 12.43
N PRO A 88 -7.34 -16.83 11.18
CA PRO A 88 -5.90 -16.86 10.95
C PRO A 88 -5.23 -15.60 11.51
N THR A 89 -4.09 -15.79 12.17
CA THR A 89 -3.31 -14.72 12.82
C THR A 89 -2.32 -14.06 11.89
N SER A 90 -1.80 -14.80 10.91
CA SER A 90 -0.90 -14.29 9.89
C SER A 90 -1.03 -15.06 8.60
N ALA A 91 -0.57 -14.46 7.52
CA ALA A 91 -0.53 -15.08 6.21
C ALA A 91 0.82 -14.83 5.53
N ILE A 92 1.14 -15.66 4.56
CA ILE A 92 2.22 -15.43 3.60
C ILE A 92 1.63 -15.63 2.20
N PHE A 93 1.96 -14.72 1.29
CA PHE A 93 1.47 -14.84 -0.09
C PHE A 93 2.14 -16.02 -0.78
N GLY A 94 1.33 -16.75 -1.55
CA GLY A 94 1.85 -17.84 -2.36
C GLY A 94 2.51 -17.32 -3.65
N PRO A 95 3.39 -18.13 -4.28
CA PRO A 95 4.14 -17.70 -5.46
C PRO A 95 3.29 -17.38 -6.68
N GLN A 96 2.15 -18.07 -6.86
CA GLN A 96 1.25 -17.82 -8.00
C GLN A 96 0.52 -16.49 -7.82
N ARG A 97 0.08 -16.18 -6.61
CA ARG A 97 -0.46 -14.85 -6.29
C ARG A 97 0.57 -13.76 -6.55
N MET A 98 1.81 -13.94 -6.08
CA MET A 98 2.89 -12.97 -6.32
C MET A 98 3.09 -12.70 -7.82
N THR A 99 3.18 -13.76 -8.61
CA THR A 99 3.46 -13.66 -10.05
C THR A 99 2.28 -13.10 -10.84
N SER A 100 1.06 -13.54 -10.56
CA SER A 100 -0.09 -13.30 -11.42
C SER A 100 -0.90 -12.06 -11.07
N VAL A 101 -0.80 -11.52 -9.84
CA VAL A 101 -1.61 -10.37 -9.42
C VAL A 101 -0.87 -9.23 -8.72
N LEU A 102 0.36 -9.47 -8.23
CA LEU A 102 1.16 -8.45 -7.56
C LEU A 102 2.27 -7.90 -8.48
N TYR A 103 2.96 -8.77 -9.22
CA TYR A 103 4.16 -8.45 -10.02
C TYR A 103 3.98 -8.73 -11.52
N GLN A 104 2.74 -8.82 -12.02
CA GLN A 104 2.46 -9.27 -13.37
C GLN A 104 3.02 -8.34 -14.47
N LEU A 105 3.34 -7.09 -14.14
CA LEU A 105 3.99 -6.13 -15.06
C LEU A 105 5.41 -5.73 -14.59
N SER A 106 5.86 -6.27 -13.46
CA SER A 106 7.17 -5.98 -12.88
C SER A 106 8.26 -6.83 -13.54
N PRO A 107 9.53 -6.37 -13.52
CA PRO A 107 10.66 -7.18 -13.98
C PRO A 107 10.76 -8.52 -13.23
N PRO A 108 11.13 -9.62 -13.92
CA PRO A 108 11.22 -10.94 -13.32
C PRO A 108 12.27 -11.02 -12.20
N GLU A 109 13.32 -10.19 -12.25
CA GLU A 109 14.34 -10.10 -11.21
C GLU A 109 13.77 -9.59 -9.88
N ASP A 110 12.86 -8.62 -9.94
CA ASP A 110 12.19 -8.06 -8.76
C ASP A 110 11.21 -9.07 -8.15
N LEU A 111 10.49 -9.82 -8.98
CA LEU A 111 9.66 -10.94 -8.53
C LEU A 111 10.51 -12.02 -7.84
N ALA A 112 11.66 -12.40 -8.43
CA ALA A 112 12.56 -13.39 -7.84
C ALA A 112 13.10 -12.92 -6.47
N LEU A 113 13.47 -11.64 -6.37
CA LEU A 113 13.87 -11.03 -5.10
C LEU A 113 12.74 -11.05 -4.08
N ALA A 114 11.52 -10.67 -4.48
CA ALA A 114 10.35 -10.66 -3.63
C ALA A 114 10.03 -12.06 -3.07
N LEU A 115 10.01 -13.09 -3.94
CA LEU A 115 9.77 -14.48 -3.55
C LEU A 115 10.80 -14.98 -2.53
N SER A 116 12.08 -14.64 -2.70
CA SER A 116 13.14 -15.03 -1.75
C SER A 116 13.04 -14.32 -0.38
N SER A 117 12.34 -13.17 -0.35
CA SER A 117 12.23 -12.30 0.82
C SER A 117 10.87 -12.39 1.51
N LEU A 118 9.95 -13.21 1.02
CA LEU A 118 8.62 -13.36 1.62
C LEU A 118 8.69 -13.76 3.09
N ARG A 119 7.84 -13.14 3.90
CA ARG A 119 7.66 -13.43 5.31
C ARG A 119 6.17 -13.45 5.63
N TYR A 120 5.83 -14.12 6.72
CA TYR A 120 4.50 -14.02 7.29
C TYR A 120 4.22 -12.59 7.74
N PHE A 121 3.08 -12.05 7.35
CA PHE A 121 2.57 -10.76 7.80
C PHE A 121 1.34 -10.96 8.68
N PRO A 122 1.15 -10.12 9.71
CA PRO A 122 0.01 -10.23 10.60
C PRO A 122 -1.30 -9.89 9.87
N LEU A 123 -2.35 -10.65 10.15
CA LEU A 123 -3.71 -10.31 9.76
C LEU A 123 -4.39 -9.58 10.92
N PHE A 124 -4.99 -8.44 10.62
CA PHE A 124 -5.74 -7.65 11.60
C PHE A 124 -7.23 -7.88 11.39
N ASP A 125 -7.89 -8.36 12.44
CA ASP A 125 -9.34 -8.54 12.54
C ASP A 125 -10.03 -7.40 13.31
N GLU A 126 -9.25 -6.45 13.82
CA GLU A 126 -9.74 -5.27 14.54
C GLU A 126 -10.00 -4.09 13.61
N GLU A 127 -11.03 -3.30 13.95
CA GLU A 127 -11.38 -2.08 13.23
C GLU A 127 -10.38 -0.95 13.51
N ILE A 128 -10.03 -0.18 12.48
CA ILE A 128 -9.17 0.99 12.61
C ILE A 128 -10.06 2.21 12.85
N LYS A 129 -10.05 2.72 14.08
CA LYS A 129 -10.84 3.90 14.46
C LYS A 129 -10.12 5.18 14.02
N LEU A 130 -10.68 5.86 13.02
CA LEU A 130 -10.16 7.11 12.47
C LEU A 130 -11.18 8.23 12.69
N THR A 131 -10.69 9.44 12.99
CA THR A 131 -11.54 10.60 13.28
C THR A 131 -11.33 11.71 12.26
N LYS A 132 -12.35 12.57 12.07
CA LYS A 132 -12.22 13.73 11.18
C LYS A 132 -11.28 14.78 11.79
N GLU A 133 -11.24 14.83 13.12
CA GLU A 133 -10.50 15.79 13.92
C GLU A 133 -9.00 15.49 14.00
N LYS A 134 -8.57 14.26 13.66
CA LYS A 134 -7.15 13.89 13.62
C LYS A 134 -6.75 13.38 12.25
N TYR A 135 -7.11 12.15 11.88
CA TYR A 135 -6.82 11.60 10.55
C TYR A 135 -7.26 12.54 9.41
N GLY A 136 -8.42 13.18 9.55
CA GLY A 136 -8.95 14.12 8.55
C GLY A 136 -8.16 15.42 8.38
N LEU A 137 -7.31 15.80 9.33
CA LEU A 137 -6.46 17.00 9.23
C LEU A 137 -5.30 16.83 8.25
N VAL A 138 -4.83 15.59 8.07
CA VAL A 138 -3.65 15.32 7.25
C VAL A 138 -4.01 15.36 5.77
N ARG A 139 -3.16 16.02 4.97
CA ARG A 139 -3.32 16.01 3.51
C ARG A 139 -3.08 14.61 2.97
N ARG A 140 -3.89 14.20 2.00
CA ARG A 140 -3.87 12.83 1.47
C ARG A 140 -3.80 12.85 -0.04
N VAL A 141 -2.88 12.07 -0.59
CA VAL A 141 -2.80 11.80 -2.03
C VAL A 141 -3.01 10.31 -2.24
N TYR A 142 -3.87 9.95 -3.18
CA TYR A 142 -4.03 8.57 -3.61
C TYR A 142 -3.41 8.39 -5.00
N ILE A 143 -2.57 7.38 -5.17
CA ILE A 143 -1.96 7.02 -6.45
C ILE A 143 -2.63 5.74 -6.92
N VAL A 144 -3.40 5.87 -8.00
CA VAL A 144 -4.09 4.76 -8.67
C VAL A 144 -3.15 4.08 -9.65
N CYS A 145 -3.12 2.76 -9.65
CA CYS A 145 -2.51 1.97 -10.72
C CYS A 145 -3.62 1.20 -11.44
N ASP A 146 -3.73 1.41 -12.76
CA ASP A 146 -4.86 0.95 -13.58
C ASP A 146 -4.81 -0.54 -13.93
N GLN A 147 -3.62 -1.16 -13.89
CA GLN A 147 -3.44 -2.60 -14.10
C GLN A 147 -3.25 -3.38 -12.79
N ASP A 148 -3.58 -2.80 -11.64
CA ASP A 148 -3.56 -3.49 -10.34
C ASP A 148 -4.64 -4.57 -10.29
N LEU A 149 -4.21 -5.84 -10.14
CA LEU A 149 -5.09 -7.01 -10.03
C LEU A 149 -5.32 -7.47 -8.58
N THR A 150 -4.64 -6.84 -7.62
CA THR A 150 -4.80 -7.10 -6.18
C THR A 150 -5.86 -6.18 -5.58
N ILE A 151 -5.76 -4.87 -5.84
CA ILE A 151 -6.80 -3.90 -5.53
C ILE A 151 -7.24 -3.30 -6.87
N GLY A 152 -8.23 -3.93 -7.51
CA GLY A 152 -8.74 -3.51 -8.82
C GLY A 152 -9.02 -2.01 -8.88
N GLU A 153 -8.80 -1.40 -10.04
CA GLU A 153 -8.99 0.04 -10.25
C GLU A 153 -10.37 0.52 -9.80
N ASP A 154 -11.41 -0.29 -10.01
CA ASP A 154 -12.77 0.00 -9.57
C ASP A 154 -12.89 0.04 -8.03
N VAL A 155 -12.19 -0.84 -7.31
CA VAL A 155 -12.10 -0.81 -5.83
C VAL A 155 -11.31 0.41 -5.37
N GLN A 156 -10.20 0.75 -6.02
CA GLN A 156 -9.43 1.96 -5.72
C GLN A 156 -10.30 3.20 -5.88
N ARG A 157 -11.03 3.32 -7.00
CA ARG A 157 -11.96 4.43 -7.28
C ARG A 157 -13.14 4.46 -6.31
N TRP A 158 -13.66 3.30 -5.90
CA TRP A 158 -14.69 3.20 -4.86
C TRP A 158 -14.16 3.73 -3.52
N MET A 159 -12.96 3.32 -3.09
CA MET A 159 -12.35 3.85 -1.85
C MET A 159 -12.15 5.36 -1.92
N ILE A 160 -11.68 5.89 -3.06
CA ILE A 160 -11.54 7.34 -3.28
C ILE A 160 -12.90 8.03 -3.16
N LYS A 161 -13.97 7.47 -3.73
CA LYS A 161 -15.31 8.05 -3.63
C LYS A 161 -15.83 8.08 -2.19
N GLU A 162 -15.68 6.98 -1.45
CA GLU A 162 -16.21 6.84 -0.08
C GLU A 162 -15.35 7.57 0.96
N ASN A 163 -14.06 7.77 0.67
CA ASN A 163 -13.12 8.48 1.51
C ASN A 163 -12.24 9.45 0.69
N PRO A 164 -12.79 10.58 0.22
CA PRO A 164 -12.10 11.47 -0.72
C PRO A 164 -10.73 11.96 -0.23
N PRO A 165 -9.64 11.72 -0.99
CA PRO A 165 -8.34 12.33 -0.74
C PRO A 165 -8.32 13.77 -1.28
N HIS A 166 -7.24 14.50 -1.00
CA HIS A 166 -7.05 15.86 -1.51
C HIS A 166 -6.58 15.89 -2.96
N GLU A 167 -5.90 14.84 -3.40
CA GLU A 167 -5.42 14.69 -4.76
C GLU A 167 -5.44 13.21 -5.15
N VAL A 168 -5.68 12.96 -6.43
CA VAL A 168 -5.58 11.64 -7.04
C VAL A 168 -4.61 11.74 -8.20
N LYS A 169 -3.61 10.86 -8.21
CA LYS A 169 -2.70 10.65 -9.34
C LYS A 169 -2.97 9.27 -9.93
N VAL A 170 -2.64 9.08 -11.20
CA VAL A 170 -2.80 7.79 -11.88
C VAL A 170 -1.47 7.46 -12.54
N ILE A 171 -1.03 6.21 -12.38
CA ILE A 171 0.09 5.62 -13.11
C ILE A 171 -0.51 4.57 -14.03
N ASN A 172 -0.35 4.78 -15.34
CA ASN A 172 -0.88 3.85 -16.34
C ASN A 172 0.09 2.68 -16.57
N ASP A 173 -0.45 1.54 -16.96
CA ASP A 173 0.26 0.28 -17.18
C ASP A 173 1.10 -0.15 -15.96
N SER A 174 0.63 0.14 -14.75
CA SER A 174 1.29 -0.25 -13.51
C SER A 174 0.53 -1.39 -12.84
N ASP A 175 1.27 -2.41 -12.42
CA ASP A 175 0.72 -3.43 -11.52
C ASP A 175 0.57 -2.88 -10.09
N HIS A 176 0.32 -3.78 -9.13
CA HIS A 176 0.18 -3.43 -7.71
C HIS A 176 1.46 -2.82 -7.11
N MET A 177 2.61 -2.98 -7.78
CA MET A 177 3.93 -2.60 -7.32
C MET A 177 4.53 -1.49 -8.19
N PRO A 178 4.00 -0.25 -8.13
CA PRO A 178 4.44 0.85 -9.00
C PRO A 178 5.93 1.20 -8.83
N MET A 179 6.53 0.88 -7.68
CA MET A 179 7.97 1.05 -7.47
C MET A 179 8.84 0.09 -8.30
N PHE A 180 8.26 -0.98 -8.85
CA PHE A 180 8.97 -1.97 -9.68
C PHE A 180 8.51 -1.93 -11.13
N SER A 181 7.19 -1.88 -11.39
CA SER A 181 6.66 -1.80 -12.76
C SER A 181 6.84 -0.42 -13.39
N LYS A 182 6.74 0.66 -12.61
CA LYS A 182 6.83 2.06 -13.08
C LYS A 182 7.71 2.97 -12.20
N PRO A 183 8.95 2.59 -11.88
CA PRO A 183 9.77 3.26 -10.86
C PRO A 183 10.02 4.76 -11.12
N GLN A 184 10.27 5.14 -12.37
CA GLN A 184 10.58 6.54 -12.73
C GLN A 184 9.35 7.44 -12.61
N GLU A 185 8.19 6.97 -13.10
CA GLU A 185 6.93 7.70 -13.02
C GLU A 185 6.46 7.81 -11.57
N PHE A 186 6.52 6.71 -10.82
CA PHE A 186 6.23 6.69 -9.39
C PHE A 186 7.11 7.69 -8.63
N PHE A 187 8.43 7.67 -8.88
CA PHE A 187 9.36 8.61 -8.25
C PHE A 187 9.05 10.07 -8.61
N SER A 188 8.80 10.37 -9.89
CA SER A 188 8.44 11.73 -10.34
C SER A 188 7.19 12.24 -9.61
N ILE A 189 6.15 11.41 -9.49
CA ILE A 189 4.92 11.76 -8.76
C ILE A 189 5.23 12.04 -7.28
N LEU A 190 6.07 11.22 -6.63
CA LEU A 190 6.44 11.46 -5.24
C LEU A 190 7.23 12.77 -5.07
N GLN A 191 8.10 13.12 -6.02
CA GLN A 191 8.80 14.40 -6.02
C GLN A 191 7.83 15.58 -6.14
N GLU A 192 6.90 15.53 -7.09
CA GLU A 192 5.86 16.55 -7.26
C GLU A 192 5.02 16.73 -5.98
N ILE A 193 4.62 15.62 -5.35
CA ILE A 193 3.87 15.66 -4.09
C ILE A 193 4.73 16.28 -2.98
N SER A 194 5.99 15.86 -2.86
CA SER A 194 6.91 16.40 -1.87
C SER A 194 7.06 17.91 -2.03
N GLU A 195 7.31 18.40 -3.25
CA GLU A 195 7.48 19.83 -3.54
C GLU A 195 6.21 20.64 -3.24
N LYS A 196 5.03 20.07 -3.55
CA LYS A 196 3.73 20.73 -3.34
C LYS A 196 3.33 20.84 -1.87
N TYR A 197 3.69 19.85 -1.06
CA TYR A 197 3.27 19.73 0.34
C TYR A 197 4.44 19.92 1.34
N SER A 198 5.57 20.48 0.88
CA SER A 198 6.70 20.91 1.73
C SER A 198 6.38 22.15 2.56
#